data_AF-A0A6A6E3X7-F1
#
_entry.id   AF-A0A6A6E3X7-F1
#
_cell.length_a   1.000
_cell.length_b   1.000
_cell.length_c   1.000
_cell.angle_alpha   90.00
_cell.angle_beta   90.00
_cell.angle_gamma   90.00
#
_symmetry.space_group_name_H-M   'P 1'
#
loop_
_entity.id
_entity.type
_entity.pdbx_description
1 polymer ?
#
loop_
_entity_poly.entity_id
_entity_poly.type
_entity_poly.pdbx_seq_one_letter_code
_entity_poly.pdbx_strand_id
1 'polypeptide(L)'
;SLRATAHNYHVPYPRLHARFQNRPSKVGHPSTNKLLNEKQATALRLYIKRCNDLGFSALPHIIHDAATYILKSSNPDTATPIKPLGRDWVQRWL
;
A
#
# COMPACT_ATOMS: atom_id res chain seq x y z
N SER A 1 -37.55 -6.39 -9.79
CA SER A 1 -36.63 -7.39 -9.22
C SER A 1 -35.18 -6.98 -9.52
N LEU A 2 -34.21 -7.39 -8.70
CA LEU A 2 -32.79 -7.00 -8.89
C LEU A 2 -32.22 -7.44 -10.26
N ARG A 3 -32.73 -8.55 -10.80
CA ARG A 3 -32.38 -9.08 -12.13
C ARG A 3 -32.89 -8.19 -13.27
N ALA A 4 -34.12 -7.67 -13.16
CA ALA A 4 -34.66 -6.72 -14.13
C ALA A 4 -33.88 -5.40 -14.10
N THR A 5 -33.51 -4.91 -12.91
CA THR A 5 -32.63 -3.74 -12.77
C THR A 5 -31.26 -3.99 -13.40
N ALA A 6 -30.64 -5.15 -13.15
CA ALA A 6 -29.36 -5.51 -13.77
C ALA A 6 -29.43 -5.49 -15.31
N HIS A 7 -30.51 -6.04 -15.86
CA HIS A 7 -30.76 -6.05 -17.31
C HIS A 7 -30.97 -4.62 -17.86
N ASN A 8 -31.85 -3.83 -17.25
CA ASN A 8 -32.19 -2.48 -17.72
C ASN A 8 -31.00 -1.52 -17.74
N TYR A 9 -30.09 -1.65 -16.76
CA TYR A 9 -28.89 -0.81 -16.67
C TYR A 9 -27.64 -1.48 -17.29
N HIS A 10 -27.80 -2.64 -17.93
CA HIS A 10 -26.70 -3.41 -18.54
C HIS A 10 -25.53 -3.65 -17.58
N VAL A 11 -25.84 -3.86 -16.29
CA VAL A 11 -24.83 -4.13 -15.25
C VAL A 11 -24.81 -5.62 -14.91
N PRO A 12 -23.63 -6.21 -14.65
CA PRO A 12 -23.56 -7.61 -14.23
C PRO A 12 -24.34 -7.85 -12.93
N TYR A 13 -25.34 -8.73 -12.98
CA TYR A 13 -26.16 -9.11 -11.83
C TYR A 13 -25.35 -9.46 -10.57
N PRO A 14 -24.25 -10.25 -10.64
CA PRO A 14 -23.45 -10.57 -9.45
C PRO A 14 -22.87 -9.33 -8.75
N ARG A 15 -22.50 -8.30 -9.52
CA ARG A 15 -21.97 -7.04 -8.96
C ARG A 15 -23.06 -6.22 -8.28
N LEU A 16 -24.25 -6.18 -8.88
CA LEU A 16 -25.41 -5.48 -8.30
C LEU A 16 -25.88 -6.17 -7.02
N HIS A 17 -25.92 -7.50 -7.01
CA HIS A 17 -26.26 -8.30 -5.84
C HIS A 17 -25.27 -8.11 -4.69
N ALA A 18 -23.96 -8.14 -4.98
CA ALA A 18 -22.94 -7.87 -3.97
C ALA A 18 -23.08 -6.46 -3.36
N ARG A 19 -23.38 -5.43 -4.17
CA ARG A 19 -23.65 -4.08 -3.68
C ARG A 19 -24.91 -4.01 -2.83
N PHE A 20 -25.99 -4.69 -3.24
CA PHE A 20 -27.23 -4.79 -2.48
C PHE A 20 -27.00 -5.47 -1.11
N GLN A 21 -26.07 -6.42 -1.03
CA GLN A 21 -25.62 -7.05 0.21
C GLN A 21 -24.60 -6.20 1.01
N ASN A 22 -24.55 -4.89 0.79
CA ASN A 22 -23.64 -3.95 1.45
C ASN A 22 -22.14 -4.27 1.26
N ARG A 23 -21.73 -4.97 0.20
CA ARG A 23 -20.31 -5.11 -0.13
C ARG A 23 -19.84 -3.82 -0.81
N PRO A 24 -19.02 -2.97 -0.15
CA PRO A 24 -18.60 -1.71 -0.73
C PRO A 24 -17.70 -1.93 -1.94
N SER A 25 -17.66 -0.94 -2.83
CA SER A 25 -16.69 -0.93 -3.92
C SER A 25 -15.29 -0.80 -3.35
N LYS A 26 -14.29 -1.39 -4.02
CA LYS A 26 -12.87 -1.20 -3.66
C LYS A 26 -12.37 0.25 -3.85
N VAL A 27 -13.20 1.13 -4.42
CA VAL A 27 -12.89 2.55 -4.59
C VAL A 27 -12.72 3.19 -3.21
N GLY A 28 -11.58 3.83 -2.98
CA GLY A 28 -11.24 4.45 -1.69
C GLY A 28 -10.61 3.51 -0.65
N HIS A 29 -10.53 2.20 -0.90
CA HIS A 29 -9.76 1.32 -0.02
C HIS A 29 -8.27 1.68 -0.11
N PRO A 30 -7.59 1.91 1.02
CA PRO A 30 -6.15 2.09 1.01
C PRO A 30 -5.52 0.85 0.39
N SER A 31 -4.60 1.06 -0.55
CA SER A 31 -3.81 -0.05 -1.11
C SER A 31 -3.25 -0.86 0.06
N THR A 32 -3.50 -2.17 0.07
CA THR A 32 -2.97 -3.10 1.07
C THR A 32 -1.43 -3.05 1.16
N ASN A 33 -0.77 -2.42 0.17
CA ASN A 33 0.68 -2.21 0.13
C ASN A 33 1.16 -0.93 0.83
N LYS A 34 0.27 -0.09 1.41
CA LYS A 34 0.68 1.06 2.25
C LYS A 34 1.16 0.57 3.63
N LEU A 35 2.33 -0.08 3.64
CA LEU A 35 2.99 -0.54 4.86
C LEU A 35 3.66 0.61 5.62
N LEU A 36 4.03 1.68 4.92
CA LEU A 36 4.52 2.92 5.52
C LEU A 36 3.37 3.91 5.69
N ASN A 37 3.30 4.55 6.86
CA ASN A 37 2.48 5.75 7.04
C ASN A 37 3.14 6.97 6.33
N GLU A 38 2.43 8.09 6.22
CA GLU A 38 2.91 9.27 5.48
C GLU A 38 4.22 9.86 6.06
N LYS A 39 4.40 9.82 7.38
CA LYS A 39 5.64 10.30 8.02
C LYS A 39 6.83 9.40 7.65
N GLN A 40 6.62 8.08 7.69
CA GLN A 40 7.63 7.08 7.31
C GLN A 40 7.96 7.15 5.81
N ALA A 41 6.95 7.32 4.96
CA ALA A 41 7.15 7.50 3.52
C ALA A 41 7.94 8.79 3.22
N THR A 42 7.67 9.88 3.96
CA THR A 42 8.41 11.13 3.85
C THR A 42 9.86 10.96 4.26
N ALA A 43 10.13 10.27 5.38
CA ALA A 43 11.48 9.96 5.83
C ALA A 43 12.27 9.15 4.77
N LEU A 44 11.64 8.16 4.15
CA LEU A 44 12.26 7.37 3.09
C LEU A 44 12.57 8.20 1.83
N ARG A 45 11.66 9.11 1.43
CA ARG A 45 11.93 10.04 0.32
C ARG A 45 13.10 10.97 0.61
N LEU A 46 13.21 11.48 1.84
CA LEU A 46 14.33 12.33 2.25
C LEU A 46 15.65 11.55 2.26
N TYR A 47 15.62 10.29 2.68
CA TYR A 47 16.79 9.40 2.60
C TYR A 47 17.26 9.21 1.16
N ILE A 48 16.36 8.87 0.22
CA ILE A 48 16.68 8.72 -1.20
C ILE A 48 17.24 10.02 -1.78
N LYS A 49 16.60 11.16 -1.45
CA LYS A 49 17.08 12.48 -1.87
C LYS A 49 18.51 12.72 -1.37
N ARG A 50 18.79 12.41 -0.10
CA ARG A 50 20.13 12.57 0.47
C ARG A 50 21.17 11.69 -0.21
N CYS A 51 20.82 10.45 -0.58
CA CYS A 51 21.71 9.59 -1.37
C CYS A 51 22.04 10.25 -2.72
N ASN A 52 21.02 10.74 -3.44
CA ASN A 52 21.21 11.42 -4.73
C ASN A 52 22.06 12.69 -4.58
N ASP A 53 21.82 13.50 -3.56
CA ASP A 53 22.58 14.73 -3.29
C ASP A 53 24.06 14.44 -2.99
N LEU A 54 24.36 13.25 -2.45
CA LEU A 54 25.71 12.78 -2.18
C LEU A 54 26.36 12.07 -3.39
N GLY A 55 25.66 11.98 -4.53
CA GLY A 55 26.14 11.32 -5.73
C GLY A 55 26.01 9.79 -5.72
N PHE A 56 25.25 9.22 -4.77
CA PHE A 56 24.98 7.78 -4.70
C PHE A 56 23.58 7.46 -5.20
N SER A 57 23.47 6.53 -6.15
CA SER A 57 22.16 6.00 -6.55
C SER A 57 21.63 5.05 -5.47
N ALA A 58 20.48 5.35 -4.87
CA ALA A 58 19.81 4.45 -3.93
C ALA A 58 19.26 3.22 -4.68
N LEU A 59 20.04 2.13 -4.71
CA LEU A 59 19.63 0.88 -5.33
C LEU A 59 18.41 0.27 -4.60
N PRO A 60 17.59 -0.54 -5.28
CA PRO A 60 16.37 -1.08 -4.69
C PRO A 60 16.56 -1.82 -3.35
N HIS A 61 17.65 -2.56 -3.16
CA HIS A 61 17.92 -3.23 -1.89
C HIS A 61 18.21 -2.24 -0.75
N ILE A 62 18.92 -1.14 -1.03
CA ILE A 62 19.18 -0.08 -0.06
C ILE A 62 17.86 0.59 0.36
N ILE A 63 16.97 0.82 -0.59
CA ILE A 63 15.62 1.38 -0.31
C ILE A 63 14.82 0.41 0.57
N HIS A 64 14.88 -0.89 0.31
CA HIS A 64 14.22 -1.91 1.13
C HIS A 64 14.75 -1.90 2.57
N ASP A 65 16.07 -1.89 2.73
CA ASP A 65 16.72 -1.89 4.03
C ASP A 65 16.39 -0.62 4.84
N ALA A 66 16.47 0.55 4.20
CA ALA A 66 16.11 1.83 4.81
C ALA A 66 14.64 1.87 5.24
N ALA A 67 13.73 1.39 4.40
CA ALA A 67 12.30 1.31 4.71
C ALA A 67 12.03 0.35 5.89
N THR A 68 12.72 -0.79 5.91
CA THR A 68 12.66 -1.77 7.02
C THR A 68 13.18 -1.16 8.32
N TYR A 69 14.27 -0.40 8.26
CA TYR A 69 14.82 0.30 9.42
C TYR A 69 13.81 1.32 9.98
N ILE A 70 13.22 2.16 9.13
CA ILE A 70 12.22 3.16 9.52
C ILE A 70 11.00 2.50 10.20
N LEU A 71 10.55 1.35 9.69
CA LEU A 71 9.45 0.59 10.29
C LEU A 71 9.78 0.09 11.69
N LYS A 72 10.97 -0.49 11.86
CA LYS A 72 11.46 -1.00 13.15
C LYS A 72 11.65 0.13 14.16
N SER A 73 12.28 1.24 13.76
CA SER A 73 12.54 2.38 14.65
C SER A 73 11.25 3.08 15.12
N SER A 74 10.17 2.98 14.35
CA SER A 74 8.89 3.59 14.69
C SER A 74 8.03 2.75 15.67
N ASN A 75 8.42 1.51 15.95
CA ASN A 75 7.68 0.59 16.82
C ASN A 75 8.63 -0.08 17.83
N PRO A 76 9.11 0.65 18.86
CA PRO A 76 10.06 0.12 19.84
C PRO A 76 9.45 -0.92 20.80
N ASP A 77 8.12 -0.96 20.93
CA ASP A 77 7.40 -1.83 21.88
C ASP A 77 6.90 -3.12 21.17
N THR A 78 7.73 -4.16 21.19
CA THR A 78 7.47 -5.42 20.47
C THR A 78 6.67 -6.42 21.30
N ALA A 79 5.36 -6.22 21.38
CA ALA A 79 4.44 -7.34 21.60
C ALA A 79 3.93 -7.92 20.27
N THR A 80 4.02 -7.16 19.17
CA THR A 80 3.52 -7.57 17.85
C THR A 80 4.66 -7.56 16.84
N PRO A 81 4.96 -8.69 16.18
CA PRO A 81 5.99 -8.73 15.15
C PRO A 81 5.59 -7.83 13.97
N ILE A 82 6.48 -6.91 13.62
CA ILE A 82 6.30 -6.04 12.45
C ILE A 82 6.32 -6.92 11.20
N LYS A 83 5.28 -6.82 10.37
CA LYS A 83 5.22 -7.54 9.11
C LYS A 83 6.37 -7.09 8.20
N PRO A 84 7.21 -8.00 7.69
CA PRO A 84 8.31 -7.63 6.81
C PRO A 84 7.79 -7.08 5.47
N LEU A 85 8.57 -6.17 4.87
CA LEU A 85 8.33 -5.68 3.51
C LEU A 85 8.53 -6.82 2.52
N GLY A 86 7.58 -7.03 1.62
CA GLY A 86 7.65 -8.08 0.61
C GLY A 86 8.77 -7.85 -0.42
N ARG A 87 9.18 -8.91 -1.12
CA ARG A 87 10.25 -8.88 -2.15
C ARG A 87 10.04 -7.79 -3.20
N ASP A 88 8.82 -7.68 -3.74
CA ASP A 88 8.50 -6.73 -4.82
C ASP A 88 8.03 -5.37 -4.28
N TRP A 89 8.14 -5.14 -2.97
CA TRP A 89 7.59 -3.94 -2.35
C TRP A 89 8.21 -2.67 -2.91
N VAL A 90 9.53 -2.66 -3.11
CA VAL A 90 10.25 -1.48 -3.63
C VAL A 90 9.78 -1.12 -5.03
N GLN A 91 9.61 -2.11 -5.91
CA GLN A 91 9.12 -1.89 -7.28
C GLN A 91 7.69 -1.33 -7.31
N ARG A 92 6.86 -1.66 -6.30
CA ARG A 92 5.49 -1.13 -6.19
C ARG A 92 5.43 0.23 -5.48
N TRP A 93 6.50 0.60 -4.79
CA TRP A 93 6.58 1.81 -3.98
C TRP A 93 7.19 2.99 -4.74
N LEU A 94 8.19 2.71 -5.60
CA LEU A 94 8.71 3.65 -6.61
C LEU A 94 7.65 3.91 -7.68
#